data_AF-A0A0N7KR82-F1
#
_entry.id   AF-A0A0N7KR82-F1
#
_cell.length_a   1.000
_cell.length_b   1.000
_cell.length_c   1.000
_cell.angle_alpha   90.00
_cell.angle_beta   90.00
_cell.angle_gamma   90.00
#
_symmetry.space_group_name_H-M   'P 1'
#
loop_
_entity.id
_entity.type
_entity.pdbx_description
1 polymer ?
#
loop_
_entity_poly.entity_id
_entity_poly.type
_entity_poly.pdbx_seq_one_letter_code
_entity_poly.pdbx_strand_id
1 'polypeptide(L)'
;MSISRNNNIDAEIDAAFAAGKMPLEWLPRLQAAGMNDSDVSVTAGAISETHRVAGDTWWSNENVPFELFGLFGTLFMFALAIVYRGTKGLMLTLLAWGLVILVETSVLAVIDACERRRARLTRDVARKVLENFLLSPPV
;
A
#
# COMPACT_ATOMS: atom_id res chain seq x y z
N MET A 1 -24.78 27.36 -6.76
CA MET A 1 -24.19 26.50 -7.81
C MET A 1 -22.80 25.94 -7.44
N SER A 2 -22.14 26.43 -6.38
CA SER A 2 -20.79 25.99 -5.97
C SER A 2 -20.75 24.63 -5.26
N ILE A 3 -21.68 24.36 -4.33
CA ILE A 3 -21.67 23.13 -3.52
C ILE A 3 -21.78 21.87 -4.40
N SER A 4 -22.67 21.87 -5.39
CA SER A 4 -22.83 20.72 -6.31
C SER A 4 -21.59 20.48 -7.16
N ARG A 5 -20.85 21.54 -7.54
CA ARG A 5 -19.60 21.39 -8.28
C ARG A 5 -18.51 20.79 -7.41
N ASN A 6 -18.41 21.23 -6.15
CA ASN A 6 -17.43 20.70 -5.20
C ASN A 6 -17.64 19.20 -4.94
N ASN A 7 -18.88 18.80 -4.62
CA ASN A 7 -19.22 17.39 -4.38
C ASN A 7 -18.94 16.51 -5.61
N ASN A 8 -19.07 17.06 -6.82
CA ASN A 8 -18.75 16.34 -8.05
C ASN A 8 -17.24 16.13 -8.22
N ILE A 9 -16.42 17.14 -7.88
CA ILE A 9 -14.96 17.03 -7.96
C ILE A 9 -14.42 16.06 -6.90
N ASP A 10 -14.97 16.08 -5.69
CA ASP A 10 -14.61 15.11 -4.65
C ASP A 10 -14.83 13.66 -5.13
N ALA A 11 -15.98 13.40 -5.75
CA ALA A 11 -16.29 12.08 -6.31
C ALA A 11 -15.38 11.72 -7.50
N GLU A 12 -15.05 12.70 -8.35
CA GLU A 12 -14.11 12.54 -9.48
C GLU A 12 -12.70 12.17 -8.98
N ILE A 13 -12.24 12.83 -7.91
CA ILE A 13 -10.96 12.55 -7.27
C ILE A 13 -10.93 11.16 -6.65
N ASP A 14 -11.96 10.80 -5.89
CA ASP A 14 -12.03 9.49 -5.28
C ASP A 14 -12.13 8.36 -6.32
N ALA A 15 -12.80 8.60 -7.45
CA ALA A 15 -12.83 7.67 -8.58
C ALA A 15 -11.46 7.50 -9.24
N ALA A 16 -10.68 8.57 -9.41
CA ALA A 16 -9.33 8.51 -9.95
C ALA A 16 -8.38 7.68 -9.06
N PHE A 17 -8.45 7.87 -7.74
CA PHE A 17 -7.71 7.06 -6.77
C PHE A 17 -8.16 5.59 -6.79
N ALA A 18 -9.46 5.32 -6.90
CA ALA A 18 -9.98 3.96 -7.01
C ALA A 18 -9.51 3.27 -8.30
N ALA A 19 -9.42 4.00 -9.41
CA ALA A 19 -8.96 3.48 -10.71
C ALA A 19 -7.43 3.42 -10.83
N GLY A 20 -6.67 4.09 -9.94
CA GLY A 20 -5.21 4.19 -10.04
C GLY A 20 -4.71 4.95 -11.25
N LYS A 21 -5.56 5.76 -11.87
CA LYS A 21 -5.24 6.49 -13.08
C LYS A 21 -5.86 7.88 -13.07
N MET A 22 -5.07 8.86 -13.47
CA MET A 22 -5.53 10.24 -13.66
C MET A 22 -6.41 10.34 -14.92
N PRO A 23 -7.60 10.97 -14.85
CA PRO A 23 -8.42 11.28 -16.02
C PRO A 23 -7.70 12.19 -17.01
N LEU A 24 -7.89 11.95 -18.32
CA LEU A 24 -7.24 12.76 -19.36
C LEU A 24 -7.86 14.16 -19.44
N GLU A 25 -9.13 14.33 -19.07
CA GLU A 25 -9.77 15.66 -19.02
C GLU A 25 -9.17 16.60 -17.97
N TRP A 26 -8.45 16.07 -16.97
CA TRP A 26 -7.82 16.90 -15.95
C TRP A 26 -6.58 17.60 -16.47
N LEU A 27 -5.85 17.01 -17.43
CA LEU A 27 -4.61 17.59 -17.93
C LEU A 27 -4.78 19.06 -18.38
N PRO A 28 -5.72 19.41 -19.29
CA PRO A 28 -5.93 20.80 -19.67
C PRO A 28 -6.47 21.66 -18.52
N ARG A 29 -7.27 21.09 -17.60
CA ARG A 29 -7.81 21.82 -16.43
C ARG A 29 -6.70 22.22 -15.46
N LEU A 30 -5.80 21.31 -15.15
CA LEU A 30 -4.66 21.54 -14.25
C LEU A 30 -3.67 22.52 -14.86
N GLN A 31 -3.37 22.40 -16.15
CA GLN A 31 -2.52 23.36 -16.87
C GLN A 31 -3.14 24.77 -16.92
N ALA A 32 -4.45 24.87 -17.19
CA ALA A 32 -5.16 26.15 -17.15
C ALA A 32 -5.19 26.77 -15.74
N ALA A 33 -5.15 25.95 -14.69
CA ALA A 33 -5.01 26.40 -13.30
C ALA A 33 -3.55 26.72 -12.91
N GLY A 34 -2.59 26.61 -13.83
CA GLY A 34 -1.18 26.97 -13.63
C GLY A 34 -0.28 25.84 -13.12
N MET A 35 -0.75 24.59 -13.09
CA MET A 35 0.07 23.43 -12.73
C MET A 35 1.01 23.07 -13.89
N ASN A 36 2.31 22.93 -13.61
CA ASN A 36 3.27 22.55 -14.63
C ASN A 36 3.22 21.03 -14.93
N ASP A 37 3.74 20.63 -16.09
CA ASP A 37 3.71 19.24 -16.54
C ASP A 37 4.42 18.27 -15.58
N SER A 38 5.48 18.74 -14.90
CA SER A 38 6.20 17.91 -13.93
C SER A 38 5.34 17.59 -12.71
N ASP A 39 4.62 18.58 -12.18
CA ASP A 39 3.73 18.42 -11.02
C ASP A 39 2.53 17.54 -11.39
N VAL A 40 2.00 17.69 -12.61
CA VAL A 40 0.96 16.81 -13.13
C VAL A 40 1.47 15.36 -13.19
N SER A 41 2.69 15.14 -13.69
CA SER A 41 3.28 13.79 -13.76
C SER A 41 3.50 13.19 -12.38
N VAL A 42 3.95 13.99 -11.40
CA VAL A 42 4.13 13.57 -10.00
C VAL A 42 2.79 13.20 -9.38
N THR A 43 1.74 13.99 -9.65
CA THR A 43 0.39 13.74 -9.14
C THR A 43 -0.23 12.48 -9.76
N ALA A 44 -0.05 12.27 -11.07
CA ALA A 44 -0.47 11.05 -11.73
C ALA A 44 0.27 9.82 -11.16
N GLY A 45 1.58 9.94 -10.91
CA GLY A 45 2.38 8.91 -10.25
C GLY A 45 1.94 8.63 -8.80
N ALA A 46 1.53 9.66 -8.06
CA ALA A 46 0.98 9.49 -6.72
C ALA A 46 -0.36 8.72 -6.74
N ILE A 47 -1.23 9.00 -7.71
CA ILE A 47 -2.50 8.27 -7.89
C ILE A 47 -2.23 6.79 -8.20
N SER A 48 -1.30 6.48 -9.11
CA SER A 48 -0.99 5.08 -9.44
C SER A 48 -0.34 4.34 -8.28
N GLU A 49 0.59 4.97 -7.57
CA GLU A 49 1.28 4.36 -6.43
C GLU A 49 0.33 4.06 -5.26
N THR A 50 -0.61 4.97 -4.99
CA THR A 50 -1.60 4.75 -3.92
C THR A 50 -2.58 3.63 -4.26
N HIS A 51 -2.97 3.49 -5.53
CA HIS A 51 -3.76 2.36 -5.98
C HIS A 51 -2.98 1.05 -5.90
N ARG A 52 -1.70 1.05 -6.29
CA ARG A 52 -0.81 -0.11 -6.17
C ARG A 52 -0.75 -0.58 -4.72
N VAL A 53 -0.46 0.30 -3.76
CA VAL A 53 -0.40 -0.06 -2.34
C VAL A 53 -1.77 -0.47 -1.77
N ALA A 54 -2.88 0.05 -2.31
CA ALA A 54 -4.22 -0.37 -1.90
C ALA A 54 -4.62 -1.74 -2.45
N GLY A 55 -4.20 -2.07 -3.68
CA GLY A 55 -4.43 -3.37 -4.33
C GLY A 55 -3.48 -4.46 -3.83
N ASP A 56 -2.24 -4.08 -3.52
CA ASP A 56 -1.22 -4.87 -2.83
C ASP A 56 -1.59 -4.97 -1.34
N THR A 57 -2.77 -5.52 -1.03
CA THR A 57 -2.97 -6.00 0.32
C THR A 57 -1.91 -7.08 0.57
N TRP A 58 -1.17 -6.98 1.66
CA TRP A 58 -0.25 -8.01 2.18
C TRP A 58 -0.81 -9.44 2.05
N TRP A 59 -2.13 -9.55 2.20
CA TRP A 59 -2.90 -10.79 2.10
C TRP A 59 -3.11 -11.30 0.68
N SER A 60 -2.88 -10.49 -0.36
CA SER A 60 -3.42 -10.75 -1.69
C SER A 60 -2.73 -11.90 -2.41
N ASN A 61 -1.40 -11.95 -2.51
CA ASN A 61 -0.78 -12.96 -3.39
C ASN A 61 0.58 -13.55 -2.95
N GLU A 62 1.54 -12.75 -2.49
CA GLU A 62 2.93 -13.27 -2.37
C GLU A 62 3.33 -13.73 -0.96
N ASN A 63 2.73 -13.17 0.10
CA ASN A 63 3.12 -13.51 1.48
C ASN A 63 2.25 -14.58 2.13
N VAL A 64 1.08 -14.89 1.58
CA VAL A 64 0.28 -16.04 2.02
C VAL A 64 1.07 -17.35 1.88
N PRO A 65 1.77 -17.63 0.76
CA PRO A 65 2.69 -18.76 0.68
C PRO A 65 3.80 -18.71 1.73
N PHE A 66 4.38 -17.54 2.01
CA PHE A 66 5.45 -17.40 2.99
C PHE A 66 4.97 -17.69 4.41
N GLU A 67 3.80 -17.18 4.79
CA GLU A 67 3.18 -17.43 6.08
C GLU A 67 2.76 -18.90 6.21
N LEU A 68 2.15 -19.48 5.17
CA LEU A 68 1.85 -20.92 5.11
C LEU A 68 3.13 -21.75 5.23
N PHE A 69 4.20 -21.40 4.52
CA PHE A 69 5.47 -22.12 4.55
C PHE A 69 6.15 -21.99 5.92
N GLY A 70 6.06 -20.81 6.56
CA GLY A 70 6.52 -20.59 7.93
C GLY A 70 5.75 -21.43 8.93
N LEU A 71 4.42 -21.44 8.86
CA LEU A 71 3.55 -22.23 9.74
C LEU A 71 3.74 -23.73 9.53
N PHE A 72 3.66 -24.22 8.29
CA PHE A 72 3.84 -25.62 7.95
C PHE A 72 5.27 -26.10 8.20
N GLY A 73 6.27 -25.28 7.88
CA GLY A 73 7.67 -25.55 8.18
C GLY A 73 7.90 -25.65 9.69
N THR A 74 7.34 -24.74 10.48
CA THR A 74 7.41 -24.80 11.95
C THR A 74 6.72 -26.06 12.49
N LEU A 75 5.50 -26.37 12.04
CA LEU A 75 4.77 -27.57 12.43
C LEU A 75 5.52 -28.86 12.07
N PHE A 76 6.08 -28.93 10.86
CA PHE A 76 6.88 -30.06 10.39
C PHE A 76 8.12 -30.26 11.27
N MET A 77 8.80 -29.17 11.58
CA MET A 77 9.99 -29.18 12.41
C MET A 77 9.67 -29.55 13.88
N PHE A 78 8.51 -29.11 14.42
CA PHE A 78 7.98 -29.59 15.71
C PHE A 78 7.66 -31.09 15.69
N ALA A 79 7.06 -31.60 14.62
CA ALA A 79 6.78 -33.03 14.46
C ALA A 79 8.09 -33.84 14.49
N LEU A 80 9.14 -33.37 13.81
CA LEU A 80 10.47 -33.98 13.89
C LEU A 80 11.04 -33.96 15.32
N ALA A 81 10.85 -32.90 16.09
CA ALA A 81 11.26 -32.88 17.50
C ALA A 81 10.59 -33.95 18.36
N ILE A 82 9.28 -34.15 18.17
CA ILE A 82 8.52 -35.14 18.91
C ILE A 82 9.04 -36.55 18.58
N VAL A 83 9.35 -36.83 17.31
CA VAL A 83 9.93 -38.10 16.85
C VAL A 83 11.36 -38.27 17.40
N TYR A 84 12.20 -37.24 17.35
CA TYR A 84 13.59 -37.27 17.81
C TYR A 84 13.74 -36.79 19.27
N ARG A 85 12.89 -37.33 20.15
CA ARG A 85 12.61 -36.96 21.56
C ARG A 85 13.83 -36.88 22.52
N GLY A 86 15.06 -37.06 22.05
CA GLY A 86 16.29 -37.09 22.86
C GLY A 86 17.31 -35.98 22.59
N THR A 87 17.06 -35.07 21.65
CA THR A 87 18.09 -34.13 21.19
C THR A 87 17.83 -32.70 21.64
N LYS A 88 18.47 -32.30 22.76
CA LYS A 88 18.47 -30.89 23.23
C LYS A 88 18.85 -29.89 22.12
N GLY A 89 19.78 -30.31 21.24
CA GLY A 89 20.20 -29.52 20.08
C GLY A 89 19.06 -29.23 19.10
N LEU A 90 18.20 -30.21 18.83
CA LEU A 90 17.08 -30.02 17.90
C LEU A 90 16.06 -29.05 18.50
N MET A 91 15.71 -29.19 19.79
CA MET A 91 14.83 -28.24 20.47
C MET A 91 15.35 -26.80 20.40
N LEU A 92 16.66 -26.57 20.58
CA LEU A 92 17.27 -25.25 20.43
C LEU A 92 17.19 -24.73 18.99
N THR A 93 17.45 -25.57 17.99
CA THR A 93 17.33 -25.16 16.57
C THR A 93 15.89 -24.80 16.20
N LEU A 94 14.89 -25.48 16.77
CA LEU A 94 13.48 -25.14 16.56
C LEU A 94 13.09 -23.80 17.18
N LEU A 95 13.55 -23.55 18.41
CA LEU A 95 13.32 -22.28 19.07
C LEU A 95 13.98 -21.13 18.29
N ALA A 96 15.22 -21.33 17.83
CA ALA A 96 15.91 -20.36 16.98
C ALA A 96 15.15 -20.11 15.67
N TRP A 97 14.68 -21.16 15.00
CA TRP A 97 13.92 -21.05 13.76
C TRP A 97 12.57 -20.35 13.94
N GLY A 98 11.82 -20.73 14.98
CA GLY A 98 10.54 -20.09 15.31
C GLY A 98 10.72 -18.61 15.65
N LEU A 99 11.83 -18.24 16.32
CA LEU A 99 12.17 -16.83 16.57
C LEU A 99 12.50 -16.08 15.28
N VAL A 100 13.22 -16.69 14.34
CA VAL A 100 13.51 -16.07 13.04
C VAL A 100 12.21 -15.76 12.29
N ILE A 101 11.29 -16.73 12.19
CA ILE A 101 9.98 -16.53 11.54
C ILE A 101 9.18 -15.43 12.25
N LEU A 102 9.18 -15.41 13.59
CA LEU A 102 8.48 -14.39 14.36
C LEU A 102 9.06 -12.98 14.09
N VAL A 103 10.39 -12.87 14.01
CA VAL A 103 11.07 -11.61 13.70
C VAL A 103 10.74 -11.17 12.28
N GLU A 104 10.87 -12.06 11.29
CA GLU A 104 10.58 -11.76 9.88
C GLU A 104 9.12 -11.30 9.69
N THR A 105 8.15 -12.04 10.24
CA THR A 105 6.72 -11.66 10.16
C THR A 105 6.45 -10.31 10.82
N SER A 106 7.08 -10.02 11.97
CA SER A 106 6.92 -8.72 12.65
C SER A 106 7.55 -7.55 11.87
N VAL A 107 8.75 -7.71 11.33
CA VAL A 107 9.43 -6.69 10.52
C VAL A 107 8.62 -6.38 9.26
N LEU A 108 8.16 -7.43 8.58
CA LEU A 108 7.39 -7.28 7.38
C LEU A 108 6.01 -6.64 7.64
N ALA A 109 5.34 -6.99 8.75
CA ALA A 109 4.11 -6.31 9.17
C ALA A 109 4.32 -4.83 9.47
N VAL A 110 5.46 -4.45 10.05
CA VAL A 110 5.83 -3.04 10.26
C VAL A 110 6.08 -2.32 8.94
N ILE A 111 6.79 -2.95 7.99
CA ILE A 111 7.04 -2.38 6.67
C ILE A 111 5.71 -2.13 5.94
N ASP A 112 4.80 -3.10 5.91
CA ASP A 112 3.47 -2.95 5.30
C ASP A 112 2.66 -1.82 5.97
N ALA A 113 2.65 -1.75 7.31
CA ALA A 113 1.98 -0.66 8.02
C ALA A 113 2.58 0.71 7.67
N CYS A 114 3.92 0.78 7.53
CA CYS A 114 4.64 1.98 7.11
C CYS A 114 4.31 2.37 5.67
N GLU A 115 4.31 1.43 4.73
CA GLU A 115 3.96 1.66 3.33
C GLU A 115 2.51 2.14 3.17
N ARG A 116 1.57 1.49 3.86
CA ARG A 116 0.17 1.94 3.90
C ARG A 116 0.03 3.33 4.48
N ARG A 117 0.76 3.64 5.56
CA ARG A 117 0.74 4.98 6.16
C ARG A 117 1.31 6.01 5.19
N ARG A 118 2.41 5.69 4.51
CA ARG A 118 3.01 6.53 3.48
C ARG A 118 2.04 6.77 2.33
N ALA A 119 1.41 5.72 1.81
CA ALA A 119 0.41 5.82 0.75
C ALA A 119 -0.78 6.70 1.14
N ARG A 120 -1.30 6.58 2.38
CA ARG A 120 -2.36 7.47 2.88
C ARG A 120 -1.92 8.93 2.90
N LEU A 121 -0.73 9.22 3.41
CA LEU A 121 -0.20 10.59 3.42
C LEU A 121 -0.01 11.14 2.00
N THR A 122 0.52 10.32 1.08
CA THR A 122 0.68 10.69 -0.34
C THR A 122 -0.68 10.96 -0.99
N ARG A 123 -1.69 10.12 -0.73
CA ARG A 123 -3.08 10.33 -1.19
C ARG A 123 -3.65 11.64 -0.66
N ASP A 124 -3.50 11.93 0.63
CA ASP A 124 -4.04 13.14 1.25
C ASP A 124 -3.39 14.42 0.70
N VAL A 125 -2.08 14.39 0.46
CA VAL A 125 -1.36 15.51 -0.15
C VAL A 125 -1.81 15.70 -1.61
N ALA A 126 -1.82 14.62 -2.41
CA ALA A 126 -2.24 14.69 -3.80
C ALA A 126 -3.70 15.15 -3.92
N ARG A 127 -4.60 14.68 -3.04
CA ARG A 127 -6.00 15.13 -2.97
C ARG A 127 -6.10 16.64 -2.74
N LYS A 128 -5.39 17.19 -1.75
CA LYS A 128 -5.39 18.65 -1.49
C LYS A 128 -4.86 19.46 -2.67
N VAL A 129 -3.80 18.97 -3.33
CA VAL A 129 -3.26 19.61 -4.54
C VAL A 129 -4.33 19.61 -5.64
N LEU A 130 -4.95 18.47 -5.92
CA LEU A 130 -6.00 18.34 -6.93
C LEU A 130 -7.23 19.20 -6.62
N GLU A 131 -7.70 19.22 -5.37
CA GLU A 131 -8.79 20.09 -4.93
C GLU A 131 -8.47 21.55 -5.24
N ASN A 132 -7.27 22.03 -4.87
CA ASN A 132 -6.86 23.40 -5.13
C ASN A 132 -6.84 23.73 -6.63
N PHE A 133 -6.26 22.89 -7.48
CA PHE A 133 -6.14 23.17 -8.91
C PHE A 133 -7.42 22.92 -9.71
N LEU A 134 -8.23 21.92 -9.35
CA LEU A 134 -9.47 21.59 -10.06
C LEU A 134 -10.66 22.49 -9.66
N LEU A 135 -10.62 23.09 -8.46
CA LEU A 135 -11.60 24.08 -8.01
C LEU A 135 -11.20 25.52 -8.37
N SER A 136 -9.92 25.77 -8.66
CA SER A 136 -9.46 27.09 -9.04
C SER A 136 -10.12 27.54 -10.35
N PRO A 137 -10.64 28.78 -10.42
CA PRO A 137 -11.08 29.34 -11.68
C PRO A 137 -9.89 29.45 -12.65
N PRO A 138 -10.10 29.26 -13.97
CA PRO A 138 -9.05 29.51 -14.95
C PRO A 138 -8.60 30.97 -14.85
N VAL A 139 -7.28 31.19 -14.82
CA VAL A 139 -6.67 32.53 -14.87
C VAL A 139 -6.76 33.11 -16.27
#